data_AF-A0A4Q6GTW3-F1
#
_entry.id   AF-A0A4Q6GTW3-F1
#
_cell.length_a   1.000
_cell.length_b   1.000
_cell.length_c   1.000
_cell.angle_alpha   90.00
_cell.angle_beta   90.00
_cell.angle_gamma   90.00
#
_symmetry.space_group_name_H-M   'P 1'
#
loop_
_entity.id
_entity.type
_entity.pdbx_description
1 polymer ?
#
loop_
_entity_poly.entity_id
_entity_poly.type
_entity_poly.pdbx_seq_one_letter_code
_entity_poly.pdbx_strand_id
1 'polypeptide(L)'
;MKRWLGTSLAASLLLTACVTINVYFPAAEAKEAAKEFVDKVIGDSVPATDAQPRPQTPGGQGGSASLHRPQRPFNWLALVGIGTAYAQESADISIKTPAIQAIQGRMATRFSAQLRAGFDAGALGLTRDGMVEVRDASRLALKDRVAMTQAVADDNRDRKAVYREVAVANGHPEWEGQIRGIFAQQWIASAHGGWWYQDSAGSWKQK
;
A
#
# COMPACT_ATOMS: atom_id res chain seq x y z
N MET A 1 27.54 54.16 2.43
CA MET A 1 28.01 52.76 2.58
C MET A 1 27.35 51.98 3.73
N LYS A 2 26.68 52.61 4.72
CA LYS A 2 26.07 51.92 5.87
C LYS A 2 24.68 51.27 5.60
N ARG A 3 24.03 51.62 4.49
CA ARG A 3 22.68 51.12 4.12
C ARG A 3 22.69 49.78 3.38
N TRP A 4 23.85 49.35 2.89
CA TRP A 4 23.99 48.12 2.08
C TRP A 4 24.30 46.88 2.93
N LEU A 5 24.92 47.05 4.10
CA LEU A 5 25.13 45.95 5.06
C LEU A 5 23.83 45.54 5.76
N GLY A 6 22.90 46.48 6.02
CA GLY A 6 21.64 46.18 6.71
C GLY A 6 20.66 45.37 5.86
N THR A 7 20.66 45.59 4.55
CA THR A 7 19.79 44.87 3.60
C THR A 7 20.23 43.43 3.40
N SER A 8 21.54 43.15 3.41
CA SER A 8 22.06 41.78 3.31
C SER A 8 21.78 40.96 4.56
N LEU A 9 21.87 41.56 5.75
CA LEU A 9 21.60 40.86 7.01
C LEU A 9 20.11 40.53 7.18
N ALA A 10 19.21 41.40 6.72
CA ALA A 10 17.77 41.15 6.71
C ALA A 10 17.37 40.06 5.71
N ALA A 11 18.06 39.93 4.57
CA ALA A 11 17.80 38.89 3.59
C ALA A 11 18.27 37.50 4.05
N SER A 12 19.36 37.41 4.82
CA SER A 12 19.86 36.14 5.37
C SER A 12 18.97 35.57 6.48
N LEU A 13 18.29 36.42 7.25
CA LEU A 13 17.39 36.00 8.34
C LEU A 13 16.08 35.37 7.83
N LEU A 14 15.64 35.71 6.61
CA LEU A 14 14.42 35.15 6.00
C LEU A 14 14.56 33.72 5.46
N LEU A 15 15.79 33.21 5.33
CA LEU A 15 16.05 31.85 4.81
C LEU A 15 16.02 30.75 5.88
N THR A 16 15.76 31.12 7.14
CA THR A 16 15.58 30.15 8.24
C THR A 16 14.12 29.77 8.40
N ALA A 17 13.45 29.44 7.29
CA ALA A 17 12.20 28.71 7.37
C ALA A 17 12.54 27.30 7.89
N CYS A 18 12.37 27.08 9.19
CA CYS A 18 12.19 25.74 9.73
C CYS A 18 10.97 25.14 9.01
N VAL A 19 11.21 24.46 7.89
CA VAL A 19 10.21 23.56 7.32
C VAL A 19 10.08 22.45 8.34
N THR A 20 9.10 22.57 9.23
CA THR A 20 8.51 21.41 9.90
C THR A 20 7.97 20.53 8.79
N ILE A 21 8.82 19.64 8.25
CA ILE A 21 8.38 18.49 7.47
C ILE A 21 7.71 17.59 8.49
N ASN A 22 6.48 17.94 8.86
CA ASN A 22 5.60 17.01 9.53
C ASN A 22 5.23 16.01 8.44
N VAL A 23 6.00 14.92 8.31
CA VAL A 23 5.72 13.86 7.33
C VAL A 23 4.37 13.29 7.71
N TYR A 24 3.34 13.79 7.03
CA TYR A 24 1.99 13.29 7.15
C TYR A 24 1.93 11.91 6.50
N PHE A 25 1.15 11.00 7.09
CA PHE A 25 0.93 9.68 6.53
C PHE A 25 0.40 9.76 5.09
N PRO A 26 1.11 9.21 4.09
CA PRO A 26 0.73 9.29 2.68
C PRO A 26 -0.43 8.33 2.39
N ALA A 27 -1.65 8.77 2.74
CA ALA A 27 -2.83 7.92 2.76
C ALA A 27 -3.31 7.47 1.37
N ALA A 28 -3.03 8.26 0.32
CA ALA A 28 -3.44 7.90 -1.05
C ALA A 28 -2.56 6.77 -1.60
N GLU A 29 -1.26 6.89 -1.40
CA GLU A 29 -0.24 5.91 -1.77
C GLU A 29 -0.42 4.62 -0.96
N ALA A 30 -0.68 4.75 0.34
CA ALA A 30 -1.06 3.64 1.21
C ALA A 30 -2.27 2.86 0.69
N LYS A 31 -3.28 3.58 0.17
CA LYS A 31 -4.52 2.96 -0.34
C LYS A 31 -4.27 2.22 -1.64
N GLU A 32 -3.50 2.80 -2.56
CA GLU A 32 -3.14 2.13 -3.81
C GLU A 32 -2.28 0.90 -3.56
N ALA A 33 -1.30 1.02 -2.65
CA ALA A 33 -0.48 -0.08 -2.21
C ALA A 33 -1.31 -1.21 -1.56
N ALA A 34 -2.25 -0.86 -0.68
CA ALA A 34 -3.16 -1.84 -0.09
C ALA A 34 -4.02 -2.53 -1.16
N LYS A 35 -4.49 -1.80 -2.17
CA LYS A 35 -5.26 -2.35 -3.29
C LYS A 35 -4.43 -3.36 -4.07
N GLU A 36 -3.22 -3.00 -4.51
CA GLU A 36 -2.31 -3.93 -5.20
C GLU A 36 -2.06 -5.18 -4.34
N PHE A 37 -1.82 -4.98 -3.03
CA PHE A 37 -1.57 -6.09 -2.13
C PHE A 37 -2.75 -7.06 -2.06
N VAL A 38 -3.95 -6.54 -1.80
CA VAL A 38 -5.17 -7.32 -1.59
C VAL A 38 -5.62 -8.01 -2.87
N ASP A 39 -5.55 -7.30 -4.01
CA ASP A 39 -5.91 -7.86 -5.31
C ASP A 39 -5.02 -9.04 -5.67
N LYS A 40 -3.73 -9.01 -5.30
CA LYS A 40 -2.83 -10.16 -5.48
C LYS A 40 -3.17 -11.36 -4.59
N VAL A 41 -3.71 -11.12 -3.39
CA VAL A 41 -4.09 -12.21 -2.47
C VAL A 41 -5.44 -12.83 -2.86
N ILE A 42 -6.41 -12.01 -3.27
CA ILE A 42 -7.78 -12.47 -3.59
C ILE A 42 -7.94 -12.85 -5.06
N GLY A 43 -7.37 -12.05 -5.97
CA GLY A 43 -7.62 -12.09 -7.41
C GLY A 43 -6.77 -13.09 -8.19
N ASP A 44 -5.62 -13.50 -7.66
CA ASP A 44 -4.68 -14.39 -8.34
C ASP A 44 -4.61 -15.76 -7.64
N SER A 45 -5.25 -16.78 -8.22
CA SER A 45 -4.75 -18.15 -8.15
C SER A 45 -3.88 -18.41 -9.37
N VAL A 46 -2.76 -17.69 -9.47
CA VAL A 46 -1.67 -18.10 -10.36
C VAL A 46 -0.93 -19.22 -9.63
N PRO A 47 -0.77 -20.41 -10.25
CA PRO A 47 0.18 -21.38 -9.74
C PRO A 47 1.53 -20.71 -9.62
N ALA A 48 2.28 -21.07 -8.58
CA ALA A 48 3.71 -20.79 -8.52
C ALA A 48 4.38 -21.48 -9.71
N THR A 49 4.45 -20.79 -10.83
CA THR A 49 5.25 -21.15 -11.99
C THR A 49 6.28 -20.06 -12.15
N ASP A 50 7.50 -20.43 -11.76
CA ASP A 50 8.78 -19.88 -12.20
C ASP A 50 9.04 -18.40 -11.93
N ALA A 51 9.65 -18.16 -10.78
CA ALA A 51 10.61 -17.08 -10.63
C ALA A 51 11.79 -17.34 -11.59
N GLN A 52 11.67 -16.86 -12.83
CA GLN A 52 12.82 -16.68 -13.72
C GLN A 52 13.29 -15.22 -13.66
N PRO A 53 14.59 -14.97 -13.40
CA PRO A 53 15.15 -13.63 -13.46
C PRO A 53 15.08 -13.13 -14.90
N ARG A 54 14.41 -12.00 -15.11
CA ARG A 54 14.31 -11.37 -16.43
C ARG A 54 15.72 -10.92 -16.87
N PRO A 55 16.26 -11.39 -18.00
CA PRO A 55 17.57 -10.98 -18.50
C PRO A 55 17.54 -9.52 -18.95
N GLN A 56 18.56 -8.76 -18.55
CA GLN A 56 18.87 -7.47 -19.15
C GLN A 56 19.55 -7.73 -20.49
N THR A 57 18.95 -7.28 -21.59
CA THR A 57 19.58 -7.36 -22.91
C THR A 57 20.27 -6.04 -23.24
N PRO A 58 21.58 -6.05 -23.58
CA PRO A 58 22.27 -4.89 -24.12
C PRO A 58 22.25 -4.91 -25.67
N GLY A 59 22.08 -3.73 -26.28
CA GLY A 59 22.24 -3.47 -27.72
C GLY A 59 20.91 -3.18 -28.45
N GLY A 60 20.79 -2.19 -29.34
CA GLY A 60 21.83 -1.40 -29.99
C GLY A 60 21.27 -0.18 -30.73
N GLN A 61 22.24 0.58 -31.26
CA GLN A 61 22.11 1.83 -32.00
C GLN A 61 21.29 1.67 -33.30
N GLY A 62 20.48 2.69 -33.61
CA GLY A 62 19.80 2.84 -34.89
C GLY A 62 19.22 4.25 -35.01
N GLY A 63 19.84 5.08 -35.85
CA GLY A 63 19.70 6.53 -35.86
C GLY A 63 18.30 7.10 -36.16
N SER A 64 18.08 8.31 -35.66
CA SER A 64 17.47 9.44 -36.38
C SER A 64 17.66 10.70 -35.54
N ALA A 65 18.53 11.60 -36.01
CA ALA A 65 18.74 12.90 -35.40
C ALA A 65 17.50 13.79 -35.63
N SER A 66 16.59 13.81 -34.67
CA SER A 66 15.56 14.85 -34.58
C SER A 66 15.98 15.82 -33.50
N LEU A 67 16.53 16.97 -33.92
CA LEU A 67 16.77 18.14 -33.08
C LEU A 67 15.44 18.59 -32.45
N HIS A 68 15.13 18.04 -31.27
CA HIS A 68 14.06 18.54 -30.41
C HIS A 68 14.53 19.89 -29.84
N ARG A 69 13.95 20.95 -30.41
CA ARG A 69 14.02 22.31 -29.93
C ARG A 69 13.60 22.35 -28.46
N PRO A 70 14.41 22.89 -27.53
CA PRO A 70 13.97 23.05 -26.15
C PRO A 70 12.96 24.20 -26.12
N GLN A 71 11.67 23.89 -26.15
CA GLN A 71 10.65 24.84 -25.74
C GLN A 71 10.71 24.95 -24.21
N ARG A 72 11.67 25.72 -23.71
CA ARG A 72 11.58 26.26 -22.35
C ARG A 72 10.64 27.47 -22.43
N PRO A 73 9.38 27.39 -21.97
CA PRO A 73 8.60 28.61 -21.78
C PRO A 73 9.40 29.48 -20.80
N PHE A 74 9.72 30.70 -21.23
CA PHE A 74 10.47 31.66 -20.43
C PHE A 74 9.62 31.98 -19.18
N ASN A 75 9.95 31.36 -18.05
CA ASN A 75 9.22 31.58 -16.81
C ASN A 75 9.68 32.92 -16.22
N TRP A 76 8.96 33.99 -16.57
CA TRP A 76 9.25 35.34 -16.08
C TRP A 76 9.19 35.44 -14.54
N LEU A 77 8.49 34.53 -13.85
CA LEU A 77 8.47 34.48 -12.39
C LEU A 77 9.82 34.03 -11.79
N ALA A 78 10.65 33.30 -12.55
CA ALA A 78 11.99 32.93 -12.11
C ALA A 78 12.92 34.16 -12.01
N LEU A 79 12.64 35.24 -12.76
CA LEU A 79 13.43 36.48 -12.74
C LEU A 79 13.18 37.31 -11.46
N VAL A 80 12.03 37.12 -10.81
CA VAL A 80 11.69 37.73 -9.50
C VAL A 80 11.96 36.78 -8.33
N GLY A 81 12.76 35.72 -8.55
CA GLY A 81 13.20 34.81 -7.49
C GLY A 81 12.18 33.76 -7.05
N ILE A 82 11.04 33.65 -7.74
CA ILE A 82 10.06 32.58 -7.47
C ILE A 82 10.47 31.36 -8.29
N GLY A 83 11.24 30.47 -7.65
CA GLY A 83 11.60 29.18 -8.22
C GLY A 83 10.36 28.35 -8.55
N THR A 84 10.46 27.50 -9.57
CA THR A 84 9.46 26.45 -9.80
C THR A 84 9.37 25.59 -8.54
N ALA A 85 8.20 25.55 -7.91
CA ALA A 85 7.93 24.59 -6.85
C ALA A 85 7.93 23.19 -7.48
N TYR A 86 9.04 22.47 -7.33
CA TYR A 86 9.02 21.03 -7.48
C TYR A 86 8.11 20.53 -6.36
N ALA A 87 6.90 20.06 -6.71
CA ALA A 87 6.16 19.20 -5.81
C ALA A 87 7.09 18.01 -5.54
N GLN A 88 7.65 17.97 -4.33
CA GLN A 88 8.45 16.83 -3.90
C GLN A 88 7.59 15.59 -4.12
N GLU A 89 8.12 14.59 -4.84
CA GLU A 89 7.49 13.28 -5.03
C GLU A 89 6.82 12.87 -3.71
N SER A 90 5.52 12.63 -3.77
CA SER A 90 4.71 12.08 -2.69
C SER A 90 5.49 10.97 -1.99
N ALA A 91 5.56 11.01 -0.65
CA ALA A 91 6.23 9.98 0.12
C ALA A 91 5.72 8.59 -0.31
N ASP A 92 6.55 7.84 -1.03
CA ASP A 92 6.20 6.54 -1.58
C ASP A 92 6.13 5.51 -0.43
N ILE A 93 5.00 4.80 -0.29
CA ILE A 93 4.91 3.70 0.67
C ILE A 93 5.53 2.46 0.06
N SER A 94 6.66 2.04 0.61
CA SER A 94 7.29 0.78 0.27
C SER A 94 6.49 -0.41 0.82
N ILE A 95 5.80 -1.11 -0.08
CA ILE A 95 5.13 -2.39 0.20
C ILE A 95 5.76 -3.59 -0.53
N LYS A 96 6.81 -3.35 -1.33
CA LYS A 96 7.45 -4.36 -2.19
C LYS A 96 8.76 -4.89 -1.60
N THR A 97 8.90 -4.84 -0.28
CA THR A 97 10.06 -5.44 0.39
C THR A 97 10.01 -6.96 0.31
N PRO A 98 11.15 -7.67 0.32
CA PRO A 98 11.17 -9.13 0.30
C PRO A 98 10.36 -9.77 1.44
N ALA A 99 10.34 -9.14 2.62
CA ALA A 99 9.56 -9.60 3.77
C ALA A 99 8.04 -9.51 3.51
N ILE A 100 7.56 -8.37 3.00
CA ILE A 100 6.14 -8.17 2.70
C ILE A 100 5.69 -9.09 1.56
N GLN A 101 6.50 -9.24 0.52
CA GLN A 101 6.24 -10.16 -0.59
C GLN A 101 6.15 -11.62 -0.14
N ALA A 102 7.04 -12.04 0.78
CA ALA A 102 6.98 -13.39 1.35
C ALA A 102 5.69 -13.63 2.15
N ILE A 103 5.22 -12.63 2.91
CA ILE A 103 3.94 -12.72 3.63
C ILE A 103 2.78 -12.75 2.63
N GLN A 104 2.77 -11.88 1.63
CA GLN A 104 1.76 -11.84 0.57
C GLN A 104 1.61 -13.18 -0.13
N GLY A 105 2.72 -13.83 -0.49
CA GLY A 105 2.71 -15.15 -1.11
C GLY A 105 2.05 -16.21 -0.23
N ARG A 106 2.40 -16.27 1.06
CA ARG A 106 1.76 -17.20 2.01
C ARG A 106 0.27 -16.93 2.15
N MET A 107 -0.13 -15.67 2.22
CA MET A 107 -1.54 -15.27 2.28
C MET A 107 -2.29 -15.69 1.01
N ALA A 108 -1.74 -15.44 -0.19
CA ALA A 108 -2.36 -15.83 -1.45
C ALA A 108 -2.53 -17.36 -1.58
N THR A 109 -1.50 -18.12 -1.20
CA THR A 109 -1.56 -19.59 -1.18
C THR A 109 -2.63 -20.10 -0.21
N ARG A 110 -2.66 -19.58 1.03
CA ARG A 110 -3.67 -19.97 2.03
C ARG A 110 -5.08 -19.57 1.60
N PHE A 111 -5.21 -18.38 1.02
CA PHE A 111 -6.47 -17.85 0.55
C PHE A 111 -7.08 -18.75 -0.52
N SER A 112 -6.32 -19.05 -1.57
CA SER A 112 -6.75 -19.93 -2.67
C SER A 112 -7.00 -21.38 -2.22
N ALA A 113 -6.13 -21.94 -1.37
CA ALA A 113 -6.22 -23.34 -0.98
C ALA A 113 -7.30 -23.63 0.07
N GLN A 114 -7.63 -22.68 0.95
CA GLN A 114 -8.47 -22.93 2.13
C GLN A 114 -9.54 -21.87 2.34
N LEU A 115 -9.16 -20.59 2.48
CA LEU A 115 -10.09 -19.56 2.96
C LEU A 115 -11.19 -19.25 1.94
N ARG A 116 -10.89 -19.30 0.65
CA ARG A 116 -11.85 -18.98 -0.42
C ARG A 116 -13.12 -19.83 -0.29
N ALA A 117 -12.98 -21.14 -0.11
CA ALA A 117 -14.13 -22.03 0.08
C ALA A 117 -14.96 -21.66 1.33
N GLY A 118 -14.30 -21.22 2.41
CA GLY A 118 -14.97 -20.74 3.62
C GLY A 118 -15.75 -19.44 3.41
N PHE A 119 -15.20 -18.51 2.63
CA PHE A 119 -15.89 -17.27 2.25
C PHE A 119 -17.07 -17.55 1.30
N ASP A 120 -16.86 -18.38 0.28
CA ASP A 120 -17.88 -18.74 -0.71
C ASP A 120 -19.06 -19.52 -0.07
N ALA A 121 -18.78 -20.37 0.92
CA ALA A 121 -19.82 -21.06 1.71
C ALA A 121 -20.54 -20.14 2.72
N GLY A 122 -20.07 -18.90 2.89
CA GLY A 122 -20.54 -17.98 3.91
C GLY A 122 -20.21 -18.44 5.33
N ALA A 123 -19.23 -19.32 5.52
CA ALA A 123 -18.75 -19.72 6.85
C ALA A 123 -17.84 -18.64 7.47
N LEU A 124 -17.06 -17.97 6.62
CA LEU A 124 -16.15 -16.90 7.00
C LEU A 124 -16.76 -15.53 6.76
N GLY A 125 -16.21 -14.53 7.43
CA GLY A 125 -16.47 -13.14 7.14
C GLY A 125 -15.30 -12.23 7.52
N LEU A 126 -15.27 -11.03 6.95
CA LEU A 126 -14.32 -9.99 7.30
C LEU A 126 -14.87 -9.13 8.43
N THR A 127 -14.15 -9.05 9.54
CA THR A 127 -14.45 -8.11 10.63
C THR A 127 -14.22 -6.67 10.18
N ARG A 128 -14.76 -5.70 10.94
CA ARG A 128 -14.63 -4.26 10.62
C ARG A 128 -13.18 -3.78 10.61
N ASP A 129 -12.30 -4.50 11.32
CA ASP A 129 -10.86 -4.24 11.39
C ASP A 129 -10.07 -4.97 10.29
N GLY A 130 -10.76 -5.60 9.32
CA GLY A 130 -10.12 -6.29 8.21
C GLY A 130 -9.53 -7.66 8.55
N MET A 131 -9.88 -8.24 9.70
CA MET A 131 -9.47 -9.60 10.09
C MET A 131 -10.51 -10.62 9.64
N VAL A 132 -10.12 -11.88 9.46
CA VAL A 132 -11.04 -12.98 9.12
C VAL A 132 -11.61 -13.61 10.39
N GLU A 133 -12.90 -13.95 10.39
CA GLU A 133 -13.58 -14.65 11.48
C GLU A 133 -14.43 -15.80 10.94
N VAL A 134 -14.53 -16.89 11.71
CA VAL A 134 -15.50 -17.96 11.46
C VAL A 134 -16.87 -17.49 11.97
N ARG A 135 -17.67 -16.88 11.09
CA ARG A 135 -19.01 -16.38 11.42
C ARG A 135 -20.00 -17.51 11.67
N ASP A 136 -19.99 -18.51 10.81
CA ASP A 136 -20.98 -19.61 10.84
C ASP A 136 -20.31 -20.95 10.58
N ALA A 137 -19.87 -21.61 11.65
CA ALA A 137 -19.24 -22.93 11.59
C ALA A 137 -20.20 -24.03 11.08
N SER A 138 -21.53 -23.82 11.10
CA SER A 138 -22.49 -24.80 10.59
C SER A 138 -22.40 -24.97 9.07
N ARG A 139 -21.87 -23.96 8.37
CA ARG A 139 -21.59 -23.98 6.92
C ARG A 139 -20.36 -24.84 6.55
N LEU A 140 -19.62 -25.32 7.55
CA LEU A 140 -18.44 -26.18 7.35
C LEU A 140 -18.74 -27.61 7.80
N ALA A 141 -18.29 -28.58 7.00
CA ALA A 141 -18.28 -29.98 7.42
C ALA A 141 -17.40 -30.15 8.67
N LEU A 142 -17.82 -31.01 9.60
CA LEU A 142 -17.16 -31.18 10.90
C LEU A 142 -15.65 -31.47 10.78
N LYS A 143 -15.26 -32.29 9.80
CA LYS A 143 -13.85 -32.65 9.53
C LYS A 143 -12.98 -31.46 9.12
N ASP A 144 -13.56 -30.40 8.56
CA ASP A 144 -12.82 -29.26 8.00
C ASP A 144 -12.72 -28.07 8.97
N ARG A 145 -13.49 -28.09 10.07
CA ARG A 145 -13.58 -26.95 11.03
C ARG A 145 -12.27 -26.61 11.70
N VAL A 146 -11.49 -27.62 12.11
CA VAL A 146 -10.19 -27.41 12.77
C VAL A 146 -9.20 -26.78 11.79
N ALA A 147 -9.10 -27.35 10.58
CA ALA A 147 -8.23 -26.82 9.54
C ALA A 147 -8.61 -25.38 9.15
N MET A 148 -9.91 -25.07 9.03
CA MET A 148 -10.38 -23.72 8.75
C MET A 148 -10.04 -22.73 9.87
N THR A 149 -10.23 -23.13 11.12
CA THR A 149 -9.91 -22.27 12.28
C THR A 149 -8.42 -21.94 12.34
N GLN A 150 -7.56 -22.94 12.06
CA GLN A 150 -6.11 -22.74 11.97
C GLN A 150 -5.74 -21.80 10.81
N ALA A 151 -6.34 -21.99 9.63
CA ALA A 151 -6.12 -21.13 8.48
C ALA A 151 -6.50 -19.67 8.78
N VAL A 152 -7.63 -19.44 9.45
CA VAL A 152 -8.06 -18.10 9.88
C VAL A 152 -7.05 -17.49 10.86
N ALA A 153 -6.56 -18.26 11.84
CA ALA A 153 -5.59 -17.78 12.82
C ALA A 153 -4.26 -17.39 12.15
N ASP A 154 -3.77 -18.21 11.21
CA ASP A 154 -2.53 -17.96 10.48
C ASP A 154 -2.64 -16.78 9.52
N ASP A 155 -3.78 -16.62 8.83
CA ASP A 155 -4.04 -15.46 7.98
C ASP A 155 -4.07 -14.16 8.79
N ASN A 156 -4.72 -14.19 9.95
CA ASN A 156 -4.78 -13.05 10.85
C ASN A 156 -3.40 -12.70 11.45
N ARG A 157 -2.51 -13.69 11.62
CA ARG A 157 -1.12 -13.43 12.02
C ARG A 157 -0.36 -12.74 10.90
N ASP A 158 -0.50 -13.23 9.66
CA ASP A 158 0.14 -12.64 8.49
C ASP A 158 -0.36 -11.22 8.21
N ARG A 159 -1.67 -10.95 8.33
CA ARG A 159 -2.25 -9.58 8.22
C ARG A 159 -1.58 -8.60 9.17
N LYS A 160 -1.50 -8.96 10.46
CA LYS A 160 -0.82 -8.14 11.48
C LYS A 160 0.65 -7.93 11.16
N ALA A 161 1.33 -8.98 10.69
CA ALA A 161 2.73 -8.88 10.29
C ALA A 161 2.90 -7.87 9.13
N VAL A 162 2.08 -7.94 8.08
CA VAL A 162 2.16 -6.99 6.96
C VAL A 162 2.02 -5.55 7.44
N TYR A 163 1.05 -5.25 8.30
CA TYR A 163 0.85 -3.86 8.76
C TYR A 163 2.07 -3.32 9.49
N ARG A 164 2.67 -4.14 10.36
CA ARG A 164 3.90 -3.80 11.06
C ARG A 164 5.09 -3.67 10.11
N GLU A 165 5.28 -4.63 9.20
CA GLU A 165 6.41 -4.63 8.26
C GLU A 165 6.33 -3.44 7.30
N VAL A 166 5.13 -3.04 6.86
CA VAL A 166 4.94 -1.82 6.06
C VAL A 166 5.34 -0.59 6.89
N ALA A 167 4.88 -0.48 8.14
CA ALA A 167 5.22 0.64 9.02
C ALA A 167 6.74 0.75 9.23
N VAL A 168 7.40 -0.36 9.56
CA VAL A 168 8.84 -0.45 9.79
C VAL A 168 9.64 -0.18 8.52
N ALA A 169 9.25 -0.75 7.38
CA ALA A 169 9.94 -0.56 6.09
C ALA A 169 9.92 0.90 5.62
N ASN A 170 8.92 1.67 6.06
CA ASN A 170 8.78 3.08 5.76
C ASN A 170 9.36 3.99 6.86
N GLY A 171 10.01 3.44 7.88
CA GLY A 171 10.64 4.22 8.96
C GLY A 171 9.66 4.84 9.96
N HIS A 172 8.38 4.45 9.91
CA HIS A 172 7.30 5.02 10.72
C HIS A 172 6.48 3.92 11.40
N PRO A 173 7.00 3.25 12.46
CA PRO A 173 6.27 2.22 13.20
C PRO A 173 4.92 2.71 13.75
N GLU A 174 4.80 4.01 14.04
CA GLU A 174 3.57 4.65 14.49
C GLU A 174 2.43 4.61 13.46
N TRP A 175 2.75 4.42 12.17
CA TRP A 175 1.74 4.33 11.11
C TRP A 175 0.97 3.01 11.09
N GLU A 176 1.38 1.99 11.87
CA GLU A 176 0.77 0.65 11.84
C GLU A 176 -0.76 0.70 11.99
N GLY A 177 -1.29 1.54 12.88
CA GLY A 177 -2.73 1.70 13.07
C GLY A 177 -3.45 2.29 11.86
N GLN A 178 -2.85 3.29 11.19
CA GLN A 178 -3.41 3.91 9.98
C GLN A 178 -3.34 2.94 8.80
N ILE A 179 -2.23 2.23 8.65
CA ILE A 179 -2.04 1.17 7.64
C ILE A 179 -3.11 0.10 7.83
N ARG A 180 -3.29 -0.41 9.06
CA ARG A 180 -4.34 -1.40 9.37
C ARG A 180 -5.73 -0.89 8.95
N GLY A 181 -6.05 0.36 9.25
CA GLY A 181 -7.34 0.95 8.88
C GLY A 181 -7.57 1.00 7.36
N ILE A 182 -6.55 1.37 6.59
CA ILE A 182 -6.61 1.38 5.12
C ILE A 182 -6.77 -0.03 4.56
N PHE A 183 -5.96 -0.97 5.03
CA PHE A 183 -6.07 -2.37 4.61
C PHE A 183 -7.42 -2.97 4.98
N ALA A 184 -7.97 -2.66 6.15
CA ALA A 184 -9.29 -3.14 6.56
C ALA A 184 -10.38 -2.72 5.57
N GLN A 185 -10.40 -1.44 5.20
CA GLN A 185 -11.32 -0.92 4.19
C GLN A 185 -11.11 -1.61 2.84
N GLN A 186 -9.85 -1.83 2.44
CA GLN A 186 -9.53 -2.47 1.18
C GLN A 186 -9.94 -3.95 1.14
N TRP A 187 -9.73 -4.71 2.21
CA TRP A 187 -10.18 -6.10 2.31
C TRP A 187 -11.70 -6.21 2.15
N ILE A 188 -12.46 -5.34 2.81
CA ILE A 188 -13.91 -5.30 2.70
C ILE A 188 -14.33 -4.83 1.29
N ALA A 189 -13.61 -3.88 0.69
CA ALA A 189 -13.89 -3.40 -0.66
C ALA A 189 -13.67 -4.48 -1.72
N SER A 190 -12.61 -5.28 -1.60
CA SER A 190 -12.28 -6.39 -2.51
C SER A 190 -13.09 -7.67 -2.24
N ALA A 191 -13.97 -7.70 -1.23
CA ALA A 191 -14.82 -8.85 -0.98
C ALA A 191 -15.80 -9.08 -2.14
N HIS A 192 -15.88 -10.32 -2.63
CA HIS A 192 -16.79 -10.70 -3.71
C HIS A 192 -18.25 -10.66 -3.27
N GLY A 193 -19.17 -10.56 -4.24
CA GLY A 193 -20.60 -10.65 -3.99
C GLY A 193 -20.97 -11.93 -3.25
N GLY A 194 -21.83 -11.82 -2.24
CA GLY A 194 -22.20 -12.95 -1.39
C GLY A 194 -21.28 -13.19 -0.20
N TRP A 195 -20.10 -12.57 -0.11
CA TRP A 195 -19.24 -12.67 1.07
C TRP A 195 -19.74 -11.79 2.22
N TRP A 196 -19.42 -12.21 3.43
CA TRP A 196 -19.86 -11.51 4.63
C TRP A 196 -18.78 -10.58 5.17
N TYR A 197 -19.20 -9.42 5.65
CA TYR A 197 -18.34 -8.45 6.31
C TYR A 197 -19.09 -7.75 7.45
N GLN A 198 -18.38 -7.22 8.44
CA GLN A 198 -18.97 -6.36 9.47
C GLN A 198 -18.99 -4.91 9.00
N ASP A 199 -20.13 -4.24 9.17
CA ASP A 199 -20.23 -2.79 9.02
C ASP A 199 -19.55 -2.03 10.18
N SER A 200 -19.61 -0.69 10.15
CA SER A 200 -19.01 0.15 11.19
C SER A 200 -19.59 -0.09 12.59
N ALA A 201 -20.85 -0.55 12.68
CA ALA A 201 -21.50 -0.92 13.94
C ALA A 201 -21.14 -2.34 14.41
N GLY A 202 -20.36 -3.10 13.63
CA GLY A 202 -20.01 -4.49 13.92
C GLY A 202 -21.09 -5.49 13.50
N SER A 203 -22.12 -5.06 12.77
CA SER A 203 -23.18 -5.95 12.30
C SER A 203 -22.76 -6.66 11.02
N TRP A 204 -23.03 -7.96 10.93
CA TRP A 204 -22.76 -8.74 9.73
C TRP A 204 -23.67 -8.34 8.58
N LYS A 205 -23.07 -8.02 7.44
CA LYS A 205 -23.69 -7.71 6.16
C LYS A 205 -23.12 -8.63 5.09
N GLN A 206 -23.88 -8.84 4.03
CA GLN A 206 -23.44 -9.55 2.84
C GLN A 206 -23.15 -8.53 1.74
N LYS A 207 -22.06 -8.74 1.00
CA LYS A 207 -21.65 -7.93 -0.15
C LYS A 207 -22.58 -8.08 -1.34
#